data_AF-W6RGE4-F1
#
_entry.id   AF-W6RGE4-F1
#
_cell.length_a   1.000
_cell.length_b   1.000
_cell.length_c   1.000
_cell.angle_alpha   90.00
_cell.angle_beta   90.00
_cell.angle_gamma   90.00
#
_symmetry.space_group_name_H-M   'P 1'
#
loop_
_entity.id
_entity.type
_entity.pdbx_description
1 polymer ?
#
loop_
_entity_poly.entity_id
_entity_poly.type
_entity_poly.pdbx_seq_one_letter_code
_entity_poly.pdbx_strand_id
1 'polypeptide(L)'
;MAAAVPDSDKTLKIDAFIPCNEIDDVYFDKPYYLAPDKMGTDAFVLLRDGMKEAKVAAIAHTVLFRRVRTVLIRPHGKGLIATTLNFDYEVRSSEEAFEELPDLKIEGEMLELAEHIIGTKKGSFDASTFDDRYEAAVAELVKAKLEGRALPKKKAPAASKPSDLLQALRESAGLGGKKAEPKRTAGNANKGTRRQKAAKPAAAKSKSAASPTRRAG
;
A
#
# COMPACT_ATOMS: atom_id res chain seq x y z
N MET A 1 -5.50 36.43 -13.06
CA MET A 1 -5.52 34.95 -13.17
C MET A 1 -6.23 34.41 -14.41
N ALA A 2 -6.87 35.22 -15.27
CA ALA A 2 -7.51 34.73 -16.51
C ALA A 2 -6.52 34.32 -17.62
N ALA A 3 -5.27 34.80 -17.59
CA ALA A 3 -4.25 34.53 -18.61
C ALA A 3 -3.52 33.16 -18.48
N ALA A 4 -3.82 32.39 -17.42
CA ALA A 4 -3.18 31.09 -17.19
C ALA A 4 -4.08 29.90 -17.61
N VAL A 5 -5.27 30.17 -18.17
CA VAL A 5 -6.17 29.12 -18.65
C VAL A 5 -5.84 28.87 -20.13
N PRO A 6 -5.40 27.66 -20.51
CA PRO A 6 -5.14 27.33 -21.91
C PRO A 6 -6.43 27.36 -22.73
N ASP A 7 -6.33 27.77 -24.00
CA ASP A 7 -7.44 27.72 -24.95
C ASP A 7 -7.95 26.28 -25.07
N SER A 8 -9.24 26.09 -24.86
CA SER A 8 -9.87 24.77 -24.74
C SER A 8 -10.30 24.25 -26.12
N ASP A 9 -9.35 24.09 -27.04
CA ASP A 9 -9.62 23.62 -28.40
C ASP A 9 -9.92 22.12 -28.46
N LYS A 10 -9.98 21.44 -27.30
CA LYS A 10 -10.28 20.00 -27.11
C LYS A 10 -9.53 19.08 -28.09
N THR A 11 -8.41 19.56 -28.61
CA THR A 11 -7.62 18.90 -29.63
C THR A 11 -6.55 18.07 -28.94
N LEU A 12 -6.39 16.85 -29.41
CA LEU A 12 -5.29 16.00 -29.02
C LEU A 12 -4.19 16.17 -30.06
N LYS A 13 -3.06 16.74 -29.66
CA LYS A 13 -1.92 16.95 -30.53
C LYS A 13 -0.85 15.92 -30.22
N ILE A 14 -0.49 15.10 -31.22
CA ILE A 14 0.60 14.12 -31.12
C ILE A 14 1.93 14.84 -31.42
N ASP A 15 2.93 14.62 -30.58
CA ASP A 15 4.26 15.20 -30.75
C ASP A 15 5.29 14.15 -31.19
N ALA A 16 5.18 12.92 -30.69
CA ALA A 16 6.14 11.85 -31.00
C ALA A 16 5.50 10.46 -30.92
N PHE A 17 6.13 9.49 -31.58
CA PHE A 17 5.90 8.07 -31.38
C PHE A 17 7.15 7.44 -30.77
N ILE A 18 6.96 6.65 -29.72
CA ILE A 18 8.04 5.97 -28.98
C ILE A 18 7.72 4.47 -28.84
N PRO A 19 8.72 3.58 -28.73
CA PRO A 19 8.53 2.20 -28.33
C PRO A 19 7.69 2.07 -27.04
N CYS A 20 6.79 1.08 -26.98
CA CYS A 20 5.90 0.89 -25.84
C CYS A 20 6.62 0.63 -24.49
N ASN A 21 7.88 0.23 -24.51
CA ASN A 21 8.70 -0.10 -23.34
C ASN A 21 9.70 1.01 -22.95
N GLU A 22 9.69 2.14 -23.64
CA GLU A 22 10.62 3.25 -23.35
C GLU A 22 10.20 4.05 -22.11
N ILE A 23 8.90 4.03 -21.78
CA ILE A 23 8.34 4.76 -20.64
C ILE A 23 8.12 3.84 -19.44
N ASP A 24 8.66 4.27 -18.29
CA ASP A 24 8.46 3.60 -17.01
C ASP A 24 7.02 3.82 -16.52
N ASP A 25 6.42 2.77 -15.95
CA ASP A 25 5.04 2.78 -15.48
C ASP A 25 4.83 3.67 -14.25
N VAL A 26 5.90 4.05 -13.54
CA VAL A 26 5.86 5.05 -12.45
C VAL A 26 5.33 6.41 -12.88
N TYR A 27 5.43 6.74 -14.18
CA TYR A 27 4.90 7.98 -14.72
C TYR A 27 3.40 7.92 -15.00
N PHE A 28 2.74 6.76 -14.91
CA PHE A 28 1.33 6.64 -15.26
C PHE A 28 0.41 7.09 -14.12
N ASP A 29 -0.60 7.91 -14.45
CA ASP A 29 -1.66 8.34 -13.51
C ASP A 29 -3.03 7.75 -13.87
N LYS A 30 -3.79 8.39 -14.77
CA LYS A 30 -5.18 8.04 -15.06
C LYS A 30 -5.36 7.58 -16.50
N PRO A 31 -5.94 6.38 -16.73
CA PRO A 31 -6.31 5.93 -18.06
C PRO A 31 -7.64 6.52 -18.52
N TYR A 32 -7.73 6.82 -19.82
CA TYR A 32 -8.93 7.24 -20.53
C TYR A 32 -9.06 6.47 -21.84
N TYR A 33 -10.24 5.92 -22.10
CA TYR A 33 -10.51 5.28 -23.39
C TYR A 33 -10.80 6.34 -24.46
N LEU A 34 -10.13 6.21 -25.60
CA LEU A 34 -10.36 7.04 -26.77
C LEU A 34 -11.15 6.24 -27.81
N ALA A 35 -12.23 6.84 -28.28
CA ALA A 35 -13.06 6.33 -29.37
C ALA A 35 -13.28 7.46 -30.40
N PRO A 36 -13.39 7.12 -31.69
CA PRO A 36 -13.63 8.12 -32.72
C PRO A 36 -15.06 8.65 -32.65
N ASP A 37 -15.25 9.85 -33.18
CA ASP A 37 -16.58 10.30 -33.57
C ASP A 37 -17.02 9.63 -34.88
N LYS A 38 -18.26 9.93 -35.31
CA LYS A 38 -18.85 9.32 -36.51
C LYS A 38 -18.09 9.67 -37.80
N MET A 39 -17.31 10.76 -37.83
CA MET A 39 -16.65 11.27 -39.04
C MET A 39 -15.17 10.87 -39.12
N GLY A 40 -14.55 10.48 -38.00
CA GLY A 40 -13.12 10.15 -37.92
C GLY A 40 -12.78 8.66 -37.78
N THR A 41 -13.72 7.75 -38.05
CA THR A 41 -13.52 6.31 -37.79
C THR A 41 -12.38 5.71 -38.61
N ASP A 42 -12.28 6.01 -39.91
CA ASP A 42 -11.25 5.43 -40.77
C ASP A 42 -9.84 5.88 -40.38
N ALA A 43 -9.65 7.18 -40.13
CA ALA A 43 -8.38 7.75 -39.69
C ALA A 43 -7.96 7.20 -38.30
N PHE A 44 -8.93 7.04 -37.39
CA PHE A 44 -8.69 6.45 -36.08
C PHE A 44 -8.24 4.98 -36.18
N VAL A 45 -8.91 4.18 -37.01
CA VAL A 45 -8.56 2.78 -37.23
C VAL A 45 -7.18 2.66 -37.86
N LEU A 46 -6.88 3.48 -38.87
CA LEU A 46 -5.58 3.53 -39.52
C LEU A 46 -4.46 3.85 -38.52
N LEU A 47 -4.64 4.88 -37.69
CA LEU A 47 -3.67 5.25 -36.65
C LEU A 47 -3.49 4.11 -35.64
N ARG A 48 -4.59 3.54 -35.13
CA ARG A 48 -4.57 2.44 -34.15
C ARG A 48 -3.79 1.24 -34.69
N ASP A 49 -4.10 0.81 -35.91
CA ASP A 49 -3.51 -0.38 -36.49
C ASP A 49 -2.06 -0.15 -36.89
N GLY A 50 -1.73 1.04 -37.42
CA GLY A 50 -0.35 1.43 -37.69
C GLY A 50 0.53 1.47 -36.43
N MET A 51 0.02 2.06 -35.34
CA MET A 51 0.73 2.06 -34.05
C MET A 51 0.91 0.63 -33.50
N LYS A 52 -0.10 -0.23 -33.67
CA LYS A 52 -0.05 -1.63 -33.21
C LYS A 52 0.98 -2.44 -33.98
N GLU A 53 1.04 -2.28 -35.29
CA GLU A 53 2.02 -2.96 -36.15
C GLU A 53 3.45 -2.49 -35.86
N ALA A 54 3.63 -1.18 -35.71
CA ALA A 54 4.92 -0.58 -35.37
C ALA A 54 5.34 -0.80 -33.90
N LYS A 55 4.45 -1.31 -33.04
CA LYS A 55 4.65 -1.51 -31.59
C LYS A 55 5.08 -0.22 -30.87
N VAL A 56 4.45 0.88 -31.25
CA VAL A 56 4.72 2.21 -30.68
C VAL A 56 3.52 2.76 -29.90
N ALA A 57 3.83 3.63 -28.96
CA ALA A 57 2.93 4.53 -28.27
C ALA A 57 3.12 5.95 -28.80
N ALA A 58 2.11 6.82 -28.67
CA ALA A 58 2.23 8.23 -29.02
C ALA A 58 2.30 9.08 -27.76
N ILE A 59 3.19 10.07 -27.74
CA ILE A 59 3.19 11.16 -26.76
C ILE A 59 2.38 12.30 -27.34
N ALA A 60 1.44 12.81 -26.55
CA ALA A 60 0.54 13.86 -26.98
C ALA A 60 0.19 14.82 -25.84
N HIS A 61 -0.32 15.99 -26.20
CA HIS A 61 -0.89 16.94 -25.26
C HIS A 61 -2.37 17.16 -25.53
N THR A 62 -3.14 17.31 -24.45
CA THR A 62 -4.56 17.65 -24.49
C THR A 62 -4.94 18.51 -23.30
N VAL A 63 -6.03 19.28 -23.44
CA VAL A 63 -6.60 20.04 -22.33
C VAL A 63 -7.63 19.17 -21.61
N LEU A 64 -7.33 18.75 -20.39
CA LEU A 64 -8.22 17.99 -19.53
C LEU A 64 -8.45 18.75 -18.22
N PHE A 65 -9.72 18.91 -17.83
CA PHE A 65 -10.11 19.65 -16.62
C PHE A 65 -9.46 21.04 -16.49
N ARG A 66 -9.43 21.80 -17.60
CA ARG A 66 -8.85 23.16 -17.70
C ARG A 66 -7.33 23.22 -17.50
N ARG A 67 -6.62 22.10 -17.62
CA ARG A 67 -5.16 22.03 -17.57
C ARG A 67 -4.63 21.29 -18.79
N VAL A 68 -3.51 21.76 -19.34
CA VAL A 68 -2.76 20.96 -20.33
C VAL A 68 -2.20 19.73 -19.62
N ARG A 69 -2.39 18.56 -20.22
CA ARG A 69 -1.87 17.28 -19.75
C ARG A 69 -1.09 16.62 -20.87
N THR A 70 0.08 16.09 -20.53
CA THR A 70 0.80 15.15 -21.36
C THR A 70 0.16 13.77 -21.17
N VAL A 71 -0.07 13.07 -22.28
CA VAL A 71 -0.68 11.75 -22.30
C VAL A 71 0.13 10.80 -23.17
N LEU A 72 0.21 9.55 -22.74
CA LEU A 72 0.70 8.43 -23.54
C LEU A 72 -0.49 7.70 -24.15
N ILE A 73 -0.48 7.52 -25.47
CA ILE A 73 -1.56 6.87 -26.21
C ILE A 73 -1.07 5.53 -26.73
N ARG A 74 -1.83 4.46 -26.47
CA ARG A 74 -1.49 3.10 -26.91
C ARG A 74 -2.68 2.39 -27.56
N PRO A 75 -2.44 1.52 -28.56
CA PRO A 75 -3.44 0.58 -29.06
C PRO A 75 -4.01 -0.28 -27.94
N HIS A 76 -5.34 -0.32 -27.82
CA HIS A 76 -6.02 -1.13 -26.81
C HIS A 76 -7.30 -1.75 -27.36
N GLY A 77 -7.25 -3.06 -27.64
CA GLY A 77 -8.38 -3.79 -28.21
C GLY A 77 -8.84 -3.17 -29.54
N LYS A 78 -10.09 -2.71 -29.59
CA LYS A 78 -10.67 -2.01 -30.75
C LYS A 78 -10.45 -0.49 -30.73
N GLY A 79 -9.90 0.06 -29.66
CA GLY A 79 -9.71 1.49 -29.46
C GLY A 79 -8.26 1.88 -29.17
N LEU A 80 -8.13 3.05 -28.57
CA LEU A 80 -6.88 3.58 -28.03
C LEU A 80 -7.09 3.87 -26.54
N ILE A 81 -6.04 3.78 -25.74
CA ILE A 81 -6.04 4.23 -24.34
C ILE A 81 -5.06 5.38 -24.20
N ALA A 82 -5.51 6.49 -23.65
CA ALA A 82 -4.67 7.62 -23.26
C ALA A 82 -4.46 7.60 -21.75
N THR A 83 -3.22 7.44 -21.32
CA THR A 83 -2.84 7.49 -19.91
C THR A 83 -2.22 8.85 -19.63
N THR A 84 -2.74 9.61 -18.66
CA THR A 84 -2.08 10.85 -18.21
C THR A 84 -0.74 10.53 -17.57
N LEU A 85 0.24 11.38 -17.83
CA LEU A 85 1.58 11.24 -17.28
C LEU A 85 1.79 12.22 -16.13
N ASN A 86 2.40 11.73 -15.06
CA ASN A 86 2.96 12.53 -13.98
C ASN A 86 4.16 13.32 -14.50
N PHE A 87 4.38 14.51 -13.97
CA PHE A 87 5.62 15.25 -14.19
C PHE A 87 6.79 14.62 -13.43
N ASP A 88 8.00 14.94 -13.83
CA ASP A 88 9.24 14.50 -13.17
C ASP A 88 9.24 14.82 -11.67
N TYR A 89 8.81 16.01 -11.27
CA TYR A 89 8.73 16.42 -9.87
C TYR A 89 7.63 15.73 -9.06
N GLU A 90 6.69 15.04 -9.72
CA GLU A 90 5.65 14.22 -9.07
C GLU A 90 6.12 12.78 -8.86
N VAL A 91 7.16 12.34 -9.56
CA VAL A 91 7.73 10.99 -9.48
C VAL A 91 9.00 11.02 -8.64
N ARG A 92 9.01 10.25 -7.55
CA ARG A 92 10.21 10.11 -6.72
C ARG A 92 11.29 9.33 -7.47
N SER A 93 12.52 9.83 -7.46
CA SER A 93 13.67 9.14 -8.06
C SER A 93 13.90 7.77 -7.42
N SER A 94 14.10 6.74 -8.25
CA SER A 94 14.47 5.40 -7.80
C SER A 94 15.86 5.38 -7.18
N GLU A 95 16.81 6.15 -7.73
CA GLU A 95 18.17 6.26 -7.23
C GLU A 95 18.18 6.78 -5.78
N GLU A 96 17.43 7.85 -5.51
CA GLU A 96 17.29 8.40 -4.15
C GLU A 96 16.45 7.50 -3.23
N ALA A 97 15.43 6.82 -3.77
CA ALA A 97 14.59 5.93 -2.99
C ALA A 97 15.33 4.66 -2.52
N PHE A 98 16.36 4.25 -3.26
CA PHE A 98 17.11 3.01 -3.06
C PHE A 98 18.57 3.21 -2.65
N GLU A 99 19.02 4.45 -2.41
CA GLU A 99 20.41 4.79 -2.08
C GLU A 99 20.98 3.98 -0.89
N GLU A 100 20.16 3.73 0.14
CA GLU A 100 20.58 3.00 1.35
C GLU A 100 20.50 1.47 1.20
N LEU A 101 20.02 0.94 0.07
CA LEU A 101 19.90 -0.50 -0.12
C LEU A 101 21.26 -1.13 -0.38
N PRO A 102 21.69 -2.10 0.45
CA PRO A 102 22.93 -2.83 0.21
C PRO A 102 22.79 -3.77 -1.00
N ASP A 103 23.84 -3.87 -1.81
CA ASP A 103 23.93 -4.88 -2.88
C ASP A 103 24.21 -6.26 -2.27
N LEU A 104 23.13 -6.98 -1.96
CA LEU A 104 23.15 -8.31 -1.34
C LEU A 104 22.88 -9.39 -2.40
N LYS A 105 23.83 -10.30 -2.57
CA LYS A 105 23.61 -11.54 -3.33
C LYS A 105 22.96 -12.58 -2.43
N ILE A 106 21.75 -13.02 -2.80
CA ILE A 106 21.04 -14.12 -2.14
C ILE A 106 21.31 -15.39 -2.93
N GLU A 107 21.86 -16.41 -2.28
CA GLU A 107 22.26 -17.67 -2.90
C GLU A 107 21.80 -18.91 -2.10
N GLY A 108 21.77 -20.06 -2.77
CA GLY A 108 21.51 -21.37 -2.16
C GLY A 108 20.11 -21.52 -1.56
N GLU A 109 20.05 -22.10 -0.36
CA GLU A 109 18.80 -22.50 0.31
C GLU A 109 17.79 -21.35 0.51
N MET A 110 18.27 -20.10 0.62
CA MET A 110 17.40 -18.94 0.80
C MET A 110 16.65 -18.57 -0.49
N LEU A 111 17.30 -18.71 -1.64
CA LEU A 111 16.67 -18.46 -2.94
C LEU A 111 15.62 -19.54 -3.24
N GLU A 112 15.97 -20.81 -3.00
CA GLU A 112 15.05 -21.95 -3.16
C GLU A 112 13.79 -21.81 -2.29
N LEU A 113 13.95 -21.36 -1.04
CA LEU A 113 12.83 -21.07 -0.16
C LEU A 113 11.92 -19.96 -0.72
N ALA A 114 12.51 -18.87 -1.23
CA ALA A 114 11.76 -17.78 -1.83
C ALA A 114 10.98 -18.25 -3.08
N GLU A 115 11.61 -19.03 -3.96
CA GLU A 115 10.98 -19.61 -5.14
C GLU A 115 9.80 -20.53 -4.78
N HIS A 116 9.95 -21.37 -3.74
CA HIS A 116 8.88 -22.23 -3.26
C HIS A 116 7.67 -21.45 -2.75
N ILE A 117 7.91 -20.36 -2.01
CA ILE A 117 6.85 -19.48 -1.49
C ILE A 117 6.13 -18.79 -2.65
N ILE A 118 6.87 -18.23 -3.60
CA ILE A 118 6.30 -17.60 -4.79
C ILE A 118 5.45 -18.63 -5.53
N GLY A 119 5.98 -19.84 -5.77
CA GLY A 119 5.25 -20.93 -6.42
C GLY A 119 3.94 -21.29 -5.72
N THR A 120 3.95 -21.40 -4.40
CA THR A 120 2.77 -21.74 -3.58
C THR A 120 1.74 -20.60 -3.52
N LYS A 121 2.17 -19.35 -3.70
CA LYS A 121 1.31 -18.15 -3.64
C LYS A 121 1.01 -17.53 -5.00
N LYS A 122 1.38 -18.17 -6.12
CA LYS A 122 0.98 -17.74 -7.46
C LYS A 122 -0.55 -17.74 -7.58
N GLY A 123 -1.08 -16.69 -8.20
CA GLY A 123 -2.51 -16.52 -8.44
C GLY A 123 -2.78 -15.69 -9.70
N SER A 124 -4.05 -15.41 -9.96
CA SER A 124 -4.50 -14.53 -11.04
C SER A 124 -4.85 -13.14 -10.52
N PHE A 125 -4.61 -12.11 -11.33
CA PHE A 125 -5.08 -10.76 -11.04
C PHE A 125 -6.57 -10.65 -11.36
N ASP A 126 -7.38 -10.24 -10.37
CA ASP A 126 -8.79 -9.91 -10.55
C ASP A 126 -9.11 -8.64 -9.77
N ALA A 127 -9.35 -7.55 -10.51
CA ALA A 127 -9.66 -6.24 -9.95
C ALA A 127 -10.94 -6.22 -9.09
N SER A 128 -11.86 -7.17 -9.30
CA SER A 128 -13.12 -7.23 -8.54
C SER A 128 -12.94 -7.75 -7.11
N THR A 129 -11.80 -8.36 -6.79
CA THR A 129 -11.51 -8.92 -5.47
C THR A 129 -10.95 -7.89 -4.48
N PHE A 130 -10.62 -6.68 -4.94
CA PHE A 130 -10.12 -5.63 -4.07
C PHE A 130 -11.28 -4.97 -3.32
N ASP A 131 -11.32 -5.18 -2.01
CA ASP A 131 -12.22 -4.47 -1.12
C ASP A 131 -11.71 -3.06 -0.80
N ASP A 132 -12.55 -2.05 -1.06
CA ASP A 132 -12.35 -0.73 -0.49
C ASP A 132 -12.70 -0.76 1.01
N ARG A 133 -11.67 -1.05 1.81
CA ARG A 133 -11.78 -1.13 3.27
C ARG A 133 -12.28 0.16 3.90
N TYR A 134 -12.19 1.31 3.21
CA TYR A 134 -12.69 2.57 3.71
C TYR A 134 -14.22 2.62 3.66
N GLU A 135 -14.82 2.34 2.50
CA GLU A 135 -16.28 2.30 2.34
C GLU A 135 -16.93 1.29 3.28
N ALA A 136 -16.34 0.10 3.40
CA ALA A 136 -16.81 -0.92 4.34
C ALA A 136 -16.73 -0.45 5.80
N ALA A 137 -15.61 0.17 6.20
CA ALA A 137 -15.43 0.70 7.55
C ALA A 137 -16.38 1.87 7.85
N VAL A 138 -16.63 2.76 6.88
CA VAL A 138 -17.59 3.86 7.02
C VAL A 138 -19.02 3.32 7.14
N ALA A 139 -19.40 2.36 6.31
CA ALA A 139 -20.72 1.72 6.39
C ALA A 139 -20.93 1.02 7.75
N GLU A 140 -19.91 0.35 8.27
CA GLU A 140 -19.94 -0.27 9.60
C GLU A 140 -20.06 0.79 10.72
N LEU A 141 -19.32 1.90 10.60
CA LEU A 141 -19.34 3.00 11.55
C LEU A 141 -20.72 3.69 11.58
N VAL A 142 -21.35 3.88 10.41
CA VAL A 142 -22.72 4.40 10.29
C VAL A 142 -23.71 3.44 10.94
N LYS A 143 -23.64 2.13 10.65
CA LYS A 143 -24.51 1.11 11.28
C LYS A 143 -24.34 1.07 12.80
N ALA A 144 -23.11 1.05 13.29
CA ALA A 144 -22.83 1.05 14.72
C ALA A 144 -23.38 2.30 15.43
N LYS A 145 -23.30 3.48 14.80
CA LYS A 145 -23.90 4.72 15.31
C LYS A 145 -25.43 4.67 15.32
N LEU A 146 -26.06 4.14 14.28
CA LEU A 146 -27.52 3.97 14.21
C LEU A 146 -28.03 2.98 15.27
N GLU A 147 -27.27 1.92 15.53
CA GLU A 147 -27.60 0.87 16.51
C GLU A 147 -27.16 1.19 17.95
N GLY A 148 -26.51 2.35 18.17
CA GLY A 148 -25.99 2.76 19.48
C GLY A 148 -24.85 1.87 20.03
N ARG A 149 -24.15 1.13 19.17
CA ARG A 149 -23.05 0.23 19.55
C ARG A 149 -21.71 0.98 19.62
N ALA A 150 -20.86 0.58 20.57
CA ALA A 150 -19.52 1.13 20.68
C ALA A 150 -18.62 0.65 19.50
N LEU A 151 -17.82 1.56 18.96
CA LEU A 151 -16.97 1.28 17.80
C LEU A 151 -15.88 0.23 18.12
N PRO A 152 -15.59 -0.71 17.21
CA PRO A 152 -14.53 -1.68 17.40
C PRO A 152 -13.16 -0.99 17.48
N LYS A 153 -12.43 -1.23 18.58
CA LYS A 153 -11.04 -0.74 18.74
C LYS A 153 -10.11 -1.55 17.84
N LYS A 154 -9.40 -0.88 16.94
CA LYS A 154 -8.34 -1.49 16.12
C LYS A 154 -7.21 -1.97 17.04
N LYS A 155 -6.93 -3.28 17.07
CA LYS A 155 -5.76 -3.83 17.76
C LYS A 155 -4.50 -3.40 17.00
N ALA A 156 -3.52 -2.86 17.70
CA ALA A 156 -2.21 -2.62 17.13
C ALA A 156 -1.51 -3.97 16.85
N PRO A 157 -0.89 -4.14 15.68
CA PRO A 157 -0.07 -5.32 15.42
C PRO A 157 1.13 -5.36 16.38
N ALA A 158 1.48 -6.54 16.87
CA ALA A 158 2.64 -6.75 17.74
C ALA A 158 3.93 -6.71 16.90
N ALA A 159 4.98 -6.07 17.41
CA ALA A 159 6.28 -6.04 16.74
C ALA A 159 6.99 -7.41 16.89
N SER A 160 7.44 -7.98 15.77
CA SER A 160 8.23 -9.22 15.71
C SER A 160 9.72 -8.92 15.50
N LYS A 161 10.60 -9.82 15.96
CA LYS A 161 12.07 -9.71 15.81
C LYS A 161 12.52 -10.30 14.45
N PRO A 162 13.65 -9.88 13.85
CA PRO A 162 14.09 -10.39 12.55
C PRO A 162 14.29 -11.91 12.46
N SER A 163 14.79 -12.54 13.54
CA SER A 163 14.94 -14.00 13.61
C SER A 163 13.61 -14.75 13.60
N ASP A 164 12.56 -14.12 14.11
CA ASP A 164 11.19 -14.64 14.12
C ASP A 164 10.59 -14.60 12.70
N LEU A 165 10.97 -13.63 11.87
CA LEU A 165 10.49 -13.50 10.50
C LEU A 165 10.94 -14.64 9.59
N LEU A 166 12.22 -15.05 9.67
CA LEU A 166 12.72 -16.18 8.87
C LEU A 166 12.05 -17.50 9.26
N GLN A 167 11.77 -17.68 10.54
CA GLN A 167 11.05 -18.85 11.02
C GLN A 167 9.57 -18.80 10.60
N ALA A 168 8.90 -17.67 10.81
CA ALA A 168 7.52 -17.45 10.38
C ALA A 168 7.37 -17.61 8.86
N LEU A 169 8.38 -17.23 8.08
CA LEU A 169 8.39 -17.40 6.62
C LEU A 169 8.45 -18.88 6.24
N ARG A 170 9.33 -19.67 6.87
CA ARG A 170 9.41 -21.13 6.65
C ARG A 170 8.12 -21.85 7.09
N GLU A 171 7.53 -21.42 8.18
CA GLU A 171 6.25 -21.96 8.67
C GLU A 171 5.08 -21.60 7.72
N SER A 172 5.02 -20.35 7.25
CA SER A 172 4.05 -19.88 6.25
C SER A 172 4.21 -20.59 4.90
N ALA A 173 5.43 -21.01 4.57
CA ALA A 173 5.75 -21.82 3.39
C ALA A 173 5.41 -23.31 3.54
N GLY A 174 4.93 -23.77 4.72
CA GLY A 174 4.65 -25.19 4.98
C GLY A 174 5.89 -26.07 5.17
N LEU A 175 7.08 -25.47 5.26
CA LEU A 175 8.38 -26.14 5.47
C LEU A 175 8.78 -26.24 6.95
N GLY A 176 7.90 -25.80 7.85
CA GLY A 176 8.04 -25.99 9.29
C GLY A 176 7.93 -27.47 9.65
N GLY A 177 9.08 -28.11 9.89
CA GLY A 177 9.10 -29.47 10.43
C GLY A 177 8.28 -29.55 11.72
N LYS A 178 7.36 -30.51 11.80
CA LYS A 178 6.69 -30.87 13.06
C LYS A 178 7.75 -31.14 14.12
N LYS A 179 7.94 -30.22 15.06
CA LYS A 179 8.60 -30.54 16.33
C LYS A 179 7.90 -29.85 17.50
N ALA A 180 7.17 -30.71 18.20
CA ALA A 180 6.84 -30.70 19.62
C ALA A 180 6.61 -29.35 20.30
N GLU A 181 5.36 -29.15 20.74
CA GLU A 181 5.06 -28.30 21.88
C GLU A 181 6.13 -28.47 22.98
N PRO A 182 6.74 -27.38 23.47
CA PRO A 182 7.44 -27.46 24.73
C PRO A 182 6.39 -27.76 25.79
N LYS A 183 6.40 -28.99 26.29
CA LYS A 183 5.65 -29.45 27.45
C LYS A 183 5.89 -28.44 28.57
N ARG A 184 4.91 -27.57 28.82
CA ARG A 184 4.84 -26.76 30.03
C ARG A 184 4.86 -27.75 31.19
N THR A 185 6.02 -27.90 31.85
CA THR A 185 6.08 -28.50 33.17
C THR A 185 5.32 -27.56 34.09
N ALA A 186 4.06 -27.90 34.36
CA ALA A 186 3.31 -27.34 35.46
C ALA A 186 4.12 -27.60 36.74
N GLY A 187 4.73 -26.54 37.27
CA GLY A 187 5.38 -26.56 38.57
C GLY A 187 4.36 -26.95 39.62
N ASN A 188 4.51 -28.17 40.12
CA ASN A 188 3.66 -28.79 41.14
C ASN A 188 3.77 -27.99 42.45
N ALA A 189 2.80 -27.13 42.71
CA ALA A 189 2.65 -26.42 43.97
C ALA A 189 1.99 -27.33 45.01
N ASN A 190 2.74 -28.26 45.62
CA ASN A 190 2.41 -28.76 46.95
C ASN A 190 3.59 -29.45 47.66
N LYS A 191 4.27 -28.70 48.53
CA LYS A 191 4.85 -29.28 49.76
C LYS A 191 4.99 -28.19 50.80
N GLY A 192 4.01 -28.15 51.69
CA GLY A 192 4.04 -27.29 52.86
C GLY A 192 5.07 -27.77 53.89
N THR A 193 5.75 -26.81 54.51
CA THR A 193 6.33 -26.93 55.85
C THR A 193 5.96 -25.69 56.65
N ARG A 194 4.79 -25.78 57.29
CA ARG A 194 4.55 -25.58 58.73
C ARG A 194 5.26 -24.40 59.44
N ARG A 195 4.40 -23.43 59.82
CA ARG A 195 4.27 -22.79 61.17
C ARG A 195 5.37 -21.76 61.50
N GLN A 196 5.06 -20.52 61.87
CA GLN A 196 4.47 -20.18 63.16
C GLN A 196 3.85 -18.75 63.20
N LYS A 197 3.11 -18.51 64.28
CA LYS A 197 1.95 -17.63 64.51
C LYS A 197 2.33 -16.32 65.23
N ALA A 198 1.38 -15.36 65.21
CA ALA A 198 1.14 -14.22 66.13
C ALA A 198 1.87 -12.91 65.77
N ALA A 199 1.31 -11.69 65.90
CA ALA A 199 0.00 -11.17 66.33
C ALA A 199 -0.16 -9.72 65.78
N LYS A 200 -1.42 -9.27 65.65
CA LYS A 200 -1.84 -7.85 65.51
C LYS A 200 -1.63 -7.11 66.86
N PRO A 201 -1.65 -5.74 66.97
CA PRO A 201 -2.72 -4.88 66.45
C PRO A 201 -2.33 -3.43 66.06
N ALA A 202 -3.38 -2.61 65.95
CA ALA A 202 -3.61 -1.35 65.23
C ALA A 202 -3.11 -0.02 65.90
N ALA A 203 -3.55 1.09 65.27
CA ALA A 203 -3.59 2.50 65.71
C ALA A 203 -2.33 3.34 65.35
N ALA A 204 -2.37 4.64 65.02
CA ALA A 204 -3.40 5.65 64.78
C ALA A 204 -2.69 6.93 64.23
N LYS A 205 -3.47 7.82 63.59
CA LYS A 205 -3.48 9.31 63.61
C LYS A 205 -2.15 10.04 63.96
N SER A 206 -1.68 11.12 63.31
CA SER A 206 -2.40 12.37 62.96
C SER A 206 -1.46 13.41 62.32
N LYS A 207 -2.03 14.19 61.37
CA LYS A 207 -2.04 15.67 61.20
C LYS A 207 -0.75 16.53 61.10
N SER A 208 -0.89 17.49 60.18
CA SER A 208 -0.47 18.92 60.20
C SER A 208 1.01 19.22 59.89
N ALA A 209 1.39 20.29 59.20
CA ALA A 209 0.66 21.46 58.67
C ALA A 209 1.53 22.24 57.65
N ALA A 210 0.83 23.07 56.87
CA ALA A 210 1.22 24.43 56.43
C ALA A 210 2.31 24.64 55.35
N SER A 211 1.83 24.97 54.15
CA SER A 211 2.38 26.00 53.24
C SER A 211 1.94 27.41 53.73
N PRO A 212 2.13 28.54 52.99
CA PRO A 212 3.00 28.86 51.85
C PRO A 212 3.71 30.24 52.03
N THR A 213 4.65 30.63 51.15
CA THR A 213 4.77 32.06 50.78
C THR A 213 5.33 32.24 49.36
N ARG A 214 4.63 33.06 48.58
CA ARG A 214 4.95 33.56 47.24
C ARG A 214 5.53 34.98 47.33
N ARG A 215 6.10 35.44 46.20
CA ARG A 215 6.50 36.81 45.79
C ARG A 215 8.00 37.04 45.92
N ALA A 216 8.67 37.78 45.06
CA ALA A 216 8.42 38.31 43.72
C ALA A 216 9.79 38.85 43.24
N GLY A 217 10.02 38.86 41.94
CA GLY A 217 11.22 39.40 41.28
C GLY A 217 11.18 39.01 39.82
#